data_AF-C9SZ63-F1
#
_entry.id   AF-C9SZ63-F1
#
_cell.length_a   1.000
_cell.length_b   1.000
_cell.length_c   1.000
_cell.angle_alpha   90.00
_cell.angle_beta   90.00
_cell.angle_gamma   90.00
#
_symmetry.space_group_name_H-M   'P 1'
#
loop_
_entity.id
_entity.type
_entity.pdbx_description
1 polymer ?
#
loop_
_entity_poly.entity_id
_entity_poly.type
_entity_poly.pdbx_seq_one_letter_code
_entity_poly.pdbx_strand_id
1 'polypeptide(L)'
;MEILATGLMIKLQPIRGLGTEVIHPTVDSAAVTVVYISDTHNTKLDLLPPGDILVHASDLSQFGTFDELQAQLSWLAALSYKYKIIIASNHDLLLDGVFVAARPNRELERHVGKRRGDLIWEDVRYLEHEALELEVKGRSVRVFGSPWTPRCGSWAFQYGPDATSPMRWGAISFSLCQA
;
A
#
# COMPACT_ATOMS: atom_id res chain seq x y z
N MET A 1 2.09 -5.10 -12.65
CA MET A 1 2.76 -3.86 -12.21
C MET A 1 3.98 -3.65 -13.10
N GLU A 2 4.04 -2.54 -13.82
CA GLU A 2 5.21 -2.14 -14.62
C GLU A 2 5.92 -1.09 -13.77
N ILE A 3 6.94 -1.53 -13.00
CA ILE A 3 7.83 -0.59 -12.34
C ILE A 3 8.73 -0.06 -13.46
N LEU A 4 8.50 1.17 -13.88
CA LEU A 4 9.38 1.87 -14.80
C LEU A 4 10.67 2.25 -14.07
N ALA A 5 11.55 1.26 -13.90
CA ALA A 5 12.96 1.51 -13.71
C ALA A 5 13.57 1.64 -15.10
N THR A 6 14.23 2.74 -15.39
CA THR A 6 15.05 2.90 -16.60
C THR A 6 15.98 1.68 -16.73
N GLY A 7 15.63 0.74 -17.61
CA GLY A 7 16.45 -0.40 -18.00
C GLY A 7 16.46 -1.66 -17.10
N LEU A 8 15.54 -1.84 -16.13
CA LEU A 8 15.55 -3.05 -15.27
C LEU A 8 14.25 -3.86 -15.37
N MET A 9 14.36 -5.10 -15.86
CA MET A 9 13.27 -6.06 -15.92
C MET A 9 12.96 -6.57 -14.49
N ILE A 10 11.88 -6.09 -13.87
CA ILE A 10 11.47 -6.53 -12.54
C ILE A 10 10.57 -7.77 -12.69
N LYS A 11 11.11 -8.93 -12.29
CA LYS A 11 10.39 -10.21 -12.31
C LYS A 11 9.46 -10.28 -11.11
N LEU A 12 8.18 -10.02 -11.35
CA LEU A 12 7.13 -10.17 -10.34
C LEU A 12 6.63 -11.61 -10.36
N GLN A 13 6.72 -12.31 -9.22
CA GLN A 13 6.11 -13.63 -9.05
C GLN A 13 4.94 -13.49 -8.07
N PRO A 14 3.69 -13.78 -8.50
CA PRO A 14 2.56 -13.76 -7.58
C PRO A 14 2.70 -14.91 -6.58
N ILE A 15 2.63 -14.60 -5.28
CA ILE A 15 2.46 -15.62 -4.24
C ILE A 15 0.95 -15.93 -4.19
N ARG A 16 0.53 -17.04 -4.80
CA ARG A 16 -0.86 -17.53 -4.70
C ARG A 16 -0.96 -18.55 -3.58
N GLY A 17 -1.71 -18.20 -2.53
CA GLY A 17 -2.56 -19.08 -1.71
C GLY A 17 -1.89 -20.08 -0.76
N LEU A 18 -2.27 -20.01 0.53
CA LEU A 18 -2.53 -21.09 1.52
C LEU A 18 -1.57 -22.31 1.59
N GLY A 19 -0.36 -22.23 1.05
CA GLY A 19 0.70 -23.22 1.22
C GLY A 19 1.78 -22.68 2.14
N THR A 20 2.20 -23.47 3.12
CA THR A 20 3.27 -23.14 4.09
C THR A 20 4.68 -23.03 3.49
N GLU A 21 4.83 -23.13 2.17
CA GLU A 21 6.12 -23.00 1.51
C GLU A 21 6.27 -21.64 0.82
N VAL A 22 7.08 -20.77 1.42
CA VAL A 22 7.63 -19.61 0.74
C VAL A 22 8.67 -20.11 -0.25
N ILE A 23 8.33 -20.10 -1.53
CA ILE A 23 9.31 -20.35 -2.59
C ILE A 23 10.32 -19.20 -2.53
N HIS A 24 11.57 -19.53 -2.19
CA HIS A 24 12.70 -18.62 -2.35
C HIS A 24 13.26 -18.80 -3.76
N PRO A 25 12.86 -17.97 -4.75
CA PRO A 25 13.55 -18.00 -6.03
C PRO A 25 15.04 -17.71 -5.79
N THR A 26 15.91 -18.40 -6.53
CA THR A 26 17.32 -18.02 -6.63
C THR A 26 17.39 -16.68 -7.36
N VAL A 27 17.29 -15.60 -6.60
CA VAL A 27 17.46 -14.23 -7.11
C VAL A 27 18.95 -13.93 -7.13
N ASP A 28 19.45 -13.39 -8.24
CA ASP A 28 20.78 -12.81 -8.29
C ASP A 28 20.94 -11.81 -7.14
N SER A 29 21.95 -12.00 -6.30
CA SER A 29 22.25 -11.11 -5.17
C SER A 29 22.41 -9.63 -5.59
N ALA A 30 22.78 -9.39 -6.84
CA ALA A 30 22.91 -8.06 -7.41
C ALA A 30 21.56 -7.46 -7.86
N ALA A 31 20.50 -8.24 -8.03
CA ALA A 31 19.19 -7.73 -8.42
C ALA A 31 18.48 -7.02 -7.25
N VAL A 32 17.63 -6.03 -7.57
CA VAL A 32 16.73 -5.42 -6.60
C VAL A 32 15.50 -6.30 -6.43
N THR A 33 15.17 -6.67 -5.21
CA THR A 33 14.00 -7.50 -4.88
C THR A 33 12.92 -6.65 -4.25
N VAL A 34 11.75 -6.63 -4.89
CA VAL A 34 10.54 -5.98 -4.36
C VAL A 34 9.59 -7.07 -3.90
N VAL A 35 9.19 -7.00 -2.63
CA VAL A 35 8.11 -7.82 -2.06
C VAL A 35 6.84 -6.99 -2.11
N TYR A 36 5.79 -7.58 -2.68
CA TYR A 36 4.51 -6.93 -2.89
C TYR A 36 3.42 -7.71 -2.17
N ILE A 37 2.61 -7.00 -1.38
CA ILE A 37 1.40 -7.51 -0.75
C ILE A 37 0.25 -6.51 -0.94
N SER A 38 -0.98 -6.97 -0.83
CA SER A 38 -2.19 -6.12 -0.91
C SER A 38 -3.35 -6.83 -0.22
N ASP A 39 -4.46 -6.11 -0.01
CA ASP A 39 -5.75 -6.66 0.42
C ASP A 39 -5.67 -7.46 1.73
N THR A 40 -4.82 -7.03 2.66
CA THR A 40 -4.62 -7.76 3.91
C THR A 40 -5.82 -7.64 4.85
N HIS A 41 -6.57 -6.53 4.80
CA HIS A 41 -7.78 -6.34 5.60
C HIS A 41 -7.58 -6.72 7.09
N ASN A 42 -6.61 -6.07 7.74
CA ASN A 42 -6.12 -6.34 9.10
C ASN A 42 -5.29 -7.62 9.30
N THR A 43 -5.23 -8.53 8.33
CA THR A 43 -4.45 -9.77 8.42
C THR A 43 -2.96 -9.48 8.38
N LYS A 44 -2.23 -9.91 9.42
CA LYS A 44 -0.78 -9.85 9.46
C LYS A 44 -0.22 -11.16 8.91
N LEU A 45 0.74 -11.06 8.00
CA LEU A 45 1.42 -12.24 7.44
C LEU A 45 2.59 -12.60 8.34
N ASP A 46 2.61 -13.84 8.85
CA ASP A 46 3.66 -14.34 9.76
C ASP A 46 5.00 -14.53 9.04
N LEU A 47 4.97 -14.80 7.75
CA LEU A 47 6.16 -15.05 6.95
C LEU A 47 6.08 -14.30 5.62
N LEU A 48 7.04 -13.39 5.43
CA LEU A 48 7.28 -12.72 4.16
C LEU A 48 8.70 -13.04 3.68
N PRO A 49 8.92 -13.23 2.37
CA PRO A 49 10.25 -13.52 1.85
C PRO A 49 11.19 -12.32 2.06
N PRO A 50 12.50 -12.54 2.23
CA PRO A 50 13.47 -11.44 2.28
C PRO A 50 13.42 -10.60 0.99
N GLY A 51 13.66 -9.30 1.13
CA GLY A 51 13.69 -8.37 0.00
C GLY A 51 14.25 -7.01 0.38
N ASP A 52 14.48 -6.16 -0.63
CA ASP A 52 15.04 -4.83 -0.42
C ASP A 52 13.94 -3.79 -0.13
N ILE A 53 12.79 -3.93 -0.80
CA ILE A 53 11.64 -3.03 -0.71
C ILE A 53 10.39 -3.85 -0.44
N LEU A 54 9.62 -3.50 0.58
CA LEU A 54 8.25 -3.97 0.80
C LEU A 54 7.27 -2.89 0.32
N VAL A 55 6.31 -3.30 -0.50
CA VAL A 55 5.17 -2.47 -0.91
C VAL A 55 3.89 -3.17 -0.49
N HIS A 56 3.10 -2.50 0.35
CA HIS A 56 1.70 -2.84 0.60
C HIS A 56 0.83 -1.92 -0.26
N ALA A 57 0.10 -2.47 -1.22
CA ALA A 57 -0.62 -1.69 -2.22
C ALA A 57 -2.11 -2.06 -2.26
N SER A 58 -2.92 -1.32 -1.50
CA SER A 58 -4.38 -1.45 -1.33
C SER A 58 -4.78 -2.18 -0.05
N ASP A 59 -5.78 -1.62 0.63
CA ASP A 59 -6.61 -2.22 1.69
C ASP A 59 -5.81 -2.89 2.82
N LEU A 60 -5.06 -2.04 3.53
CA LEU A 60 -4.34 -2.44 4.74
C LEU A 60 -5.32 -2.87 5.83
N SER A 61 -6.40 -2.11 5.98
CA SER A 61 -7.41 -2.25 7.02
C SER A 61 -8.75 -2.72 6.47
N GLN A 62 -9.66 -3.16 7.35
CA GLN A 62 -11.03 -3.51 6.96
C GLN A 62 -11.96 -2.29 6.94
N PHE A 63 -11.82 -1.38 7.91
CA PHE A 63 -12.69 -0.22 8.05
C PHE A 63 -11.93 1.10 8.19
N GLY A 64 -10.60 1.08 8.09
CA GLY A 64 -9.80 2.29 8.13
C GLY A 64 -9.92 3.04 9.42
N THR A 65 -10.24 2.36 10.52
CA THR A 65 -10.24 2.99 11.84
C THR A 65 -8.81 3.30 12.28
N PHE A 66 -8.65 4.25 13.20
CA PHE A 66 -7.35 4.57 13.75
C PHE A 66 -6.63 3.35 14.33
N ASP A 67 -7.33 2.53 15.12
CA ASP A 67 -6.75 1.37 15.80
C ASP A 67 -6.31 0.28 14.79
N GLU A 68 -7.10 0.05 13.73
CA GLU A 68 -6.74 -0.86 12.65
C GLU A 68 -5.49 -0.39 11.91
N LEU A 69 -5.48 0.86 11.47
CA LEU A 69 -4.35 1.43 10.74
C LEU A 69 -3.09 1.46 11.61
N GLN A 70 -3.19 1.89 12.87
CA GLN A 70 -2.06 1.90 13.78
C GLN A 70 -1.50 0.49 14.02
N ALA A 71 -2.37 -0.52 14.17
CA ALA A 71 -1.94 -1.91 14.32
C ALA A 71 -1.24 -2.45 13.06
N GLN A 72 -1.64 -2.03 11.86
CA GLN A 72 -0.96 -2.39 10.61
C GLN A 72 0.38 -1.65 10.46
N LEU A 73 0.43 -0.36 10.78
CA LEU A 73 1.67 0.44 10.75
C LEU A 73 2.71 -0.13 11.72
N SER A 74 2.32 -0.46 12.96
CA SER A 74 3.22 -1.09 13.93
C SER A 74 3.74 -2.46 13.45
N TRP A 75 2.90 -3.25 12.79
CA TRP A 75 3.32 -4.53 12.22
C TRP A 75 4.32 -4.34 11.08
N LEU A 76 4.02 -3.47 10.11
CA LEU A 76 4.90 -3.19 8.98
C LEU A 76 6.25 -2.62 9.44
N ALA A 77 6.24 -1.68 10.38
CA ALA A 77 7.44 -1.08 10.95
C ALA A 77 8.37 -2.13 11.60
N ALA A 78 7.81 -3.17 12.22
CA ALA A 78 8.58 -4.24 12.84
C ALA A 78 9.27 -5.20 11.84
N LEU A 79 8.91 -5.15 10.54
CA LEU A 79 9.53 -6.00 9.52
C LEU A 79 10.93 -5.50 9.15
N SER A 80 11.83 -6.41 8.78
CA SER A 80 13.25 -6.13 8.54
C SER A 80 13.57 -5.47 7.19
N TYR A 81 12.57 -5.08 6.39
CA TYR A 81 12.80 -4.41 5.10
C TYR A 81 13.41 -3.03 5.31
N LYS A 82 14.36 -2.65 4.45
CA LYS A 82 14.94 -1.29 4.50
C LYS A 82 13.94 -0.22 4.09
N TYR A 83 13.11 -0.52 3.09
CA TYR A 83 12.07 0.38 2.59
C TYR A 83 10.71 -0.28 2.73
N LYS A 84 9.77 0.40 3.38
CA LYS A 84 8.39 -0.05 3.59
C LYS A 84 7.47 1.03 3.06
N ILE A 85 6.71 0.70 2.04
CA ILE A 85 5.86 1.65 1.32
C ILE A 85 4.44 1.15 1.42
N ILE A 86 3.51 2.05 1.72
CA ILE A 86 2.09 1.75 1.69
C ILE A 86 1.37 2.66 0.71
N ILE A 87 0.37 2.09 0.04
CA ILE A 87 -0.59 2.81 -0.79
C ILE A 87 -1.96 2.39 -0.28
N ALA A 88 -2.74 3.38 0.15
CA ALA A 88 -4.08 3.18 0.70
C ALA A 88 -5.07 2.79 -0.42
N SER A 89 -6.25 2.31 -0.04
CA SER A 89 -7.39 2.14 -0.94
C SER A 89 -8.70 2.36 -0.19
N ASN A 90 -9.82 1.91 -0.75
CA ASN A 90 -11.17 2.21 -0.31
C ASN A 90 -11.49 1.77 1.11
N HIS A 91 -10.81 0.75 1.67
CA HIS A 91 -11.02 0.37 3.06
C HIS A 91 -10.25 1.22 4.07
N ASP A 92 -9.23 1.97 3.66
CA ASP A 92 -8.37 2.76 4.54
C ASP A 92 -8.97 4.16 4.82
N LEU A 93 -10.21 4.17 5.28
CA LEU A 93 -11.09 5.33 5.43
C LEU A 93 -10.47 6.56 6.09
N LEU A 94 -9.79 6.42 7.24
CA LEU A 94 -9.19 7.54 7.96
C LEU A 94 -8.09 8.24 7.12
N LEU A 95 -7.50 7.56 6.15
CA LEU A 95 -6.50 8.15 5.27
C LEU A 95 -7.14 9.07 4.22
N ASP A 96 -8.43 8.96 3.89
CA ASP A 96 -9.09 9.90 2.97
C ASP A 96 -9.74 11.06 3.73
N GLY A 97 -9.02 12.19 3.79
CA GLY A 97 -9.51 13.40 4.47
C GLY A 97 -10.79 13.98 3.86
N VAL A 98 -11.01 13.80 2.55
CA VAL A 98 -12.25 14.25 1.88
C VAL A 98 -13.41 13.37 2.31
N PHE A 99 -13.22 12.05 2.35
CA PHE A 99 -14.22 11.11 2.83
C PHE A 99 -14.58 11.33 4.30
N VAL A 100 -13.57 11.49 5.16
CA VAL A 100 -13.76 11.74 6.60
C VAL A 100 -14.58 13.02 6.82
N ALA A 101 -14.21 14.13 6.15
CA ALA A 101 -14.93 15.40 6.27
C ALA A 101 -16.38 15.30 5.76
N ALA A 102 -16.62 14.54 4.68
CA ALA A 102 -17.96 14.35 4.13
C ALA A 102 -18.85 13.42 4.98
N ARG A 103 -18.28 12.63 5.90
CA ARG A 103 -19.00 11.58 6.65
C ARG A 103 -18.68 11.58 8.14
N PRO A 104 -19.06 12.63 8.87
CA PRO A 104 -18.80 12.74 10.31
C PRO A 104 -19.46 11.62 11.14
N ASN A 105 -20.48 10.93 10.60
CA ASN A 105 -21.19 9.83 11.27
C ASN A 105 -20.43 8.49 11.27
N ARG A 106 -19.34 8.35 10.50
CA ARG A 106 -18.50 7.13 10.50
C ARG A 106 -17.55 7.06 11.70
N GLU A 107 -17.55 8.07 12.56
CA GLU A 107 -16.84 8.13 13.83
C GLU A 107 -15.30 7.97 13.77
N LEU A 108 -14.71 8.10 12.59
CA LEU A 108 -13.28 7.86 12.34
C LEU A 108 -12.34 8.78 13.13
N GLU A 109 -12.77 9.99 13.47
CA GLU A 109 -11.95 11.01 14.16
C GLU A 109 -12.59 11.55 15.46
N ARG A 110 -13.57 10.84 16.02
CA ARG A 110 -14.34 11.36 17.17
C ARG A 110 -13.60 11.32 18.51
N HIS A 111 -12.60 10.44 18.62
CA HIS A 111 -11.81 10.31 19.83
C HIS A 111 -10.57 11.21 19.75
N VAL A 112 -10.32 11.96 20.82
CA VAL A 112 -9.09 12.76 20.97
C VAL A 112 -7.89 11.82 20.88
N GLY A 113 -6.90 12.17 20.04
CA GLY A 113 -5.71 11.36 19.82
C GLY A 113 -5.90 10.17 18.87
N LYS A 114 -7.02 10.10 18.13
CA LYS A 114 -7.29 9.06 17.12
C LYS A 114 -7.63 9.63 15.74
N ARG A 115 -6.90 10.66 15.30
CA ARG A 115 -7.04 11.28 13.98
C ARG A 115 -5.96 10.79 13.02
N ARG A 116 -6.09 11.09 11.72
CA ARG A 116 -5.05 10.75 10.73
C ARG A 116 -3.68 11.29 11.15
N GLY A 117 -3.64 12.51 11.69
CA GLY A 117 -2.41 13.16 12.16
C GLY A 117 -1.80 12.56 13.42
N ASP A 118 -2.55 11.72 14.14
CA ASP A 118 -2.08 11.06 15.37
C ASP A 118 -1.43 9.69 15.07
N LEU A 119 -1.49 9.22 13.81
CA LEU A 119 -0.89 7.94 13.41
C LEU A 119 0.64 8.00 13.53
N ILE A 120 1.21 6.97 14.14
CA ILE A 120 2.65 6.80 14.27
C ILE A 120 3.14 5.92 13.12
N TRP A 121 3.85 6.55 12.18
CA TRP A 121 4.32 5.94 10.93
C TRP A 121 5.66 5.22 11.04
N GLU A 122 6.48 5.57 12.03
CA GLU A 122 7.86 5.09 12.17
C GLU A 122 8.66 5.30 10.86
N ASP A 123 9.13 4.22 10.24
CA ASP A 123 9.87 4.22 8.97
C ASP A 123 9.03 3.81 7.76
N VAL A 124 7.72 3.62 7.95
CA VAL A 124 6.77 3.36 6.86
C VAL A 124 6.50 4.64 6.08
N ARG A 125 6.50 4.55 4.75
CA ARG A 125 6.23 5.66 3.83
C ARG A 125 4.87 5.47 3.17
N TYR A 126 3.96 6.41 3.37
CA TYR A 126 2.70 6.47 2.64
C TYR A 126 2.87 7.28 1.36
N LEU A 127 2.26 6.82 0.27
CA LEU A 127 2.19 7.55 -1.00
C LEU A 127 0.74 7.88 -1.36
N GLU A 128 0.43 9.18 -1.47
CA GLU A 128 -0.87 9.71 -1.89
C GLU A 128 -0.70 10.62 -3.13
N HIS A 129 -0.77 10.03 -4.33
CA HIS A 129 -0.53 10.74 -5.60
C HIS A 129 0.88 11.32 -5.74
N GLU A 130 1.88 10.62 -5.20
CA GLU A 130 3.26 11.08 -5.15
C GLU A 130 4.25 9.97 -5.55
N ALA A 131 5.47 10.40 -5.89
CA ALA A 131 6.59 9.52 -6.20
C ALA A 131 7.66 9.60 -5.12
N LEU A 132 8.27 8.46 -4.81
CA LEU A 132 9.40 8.32 -3.92
C LEU A 132 10.59 7.74 -4.68
N GLU A 133 11.75 8.38 -4.56
CA GLU A 133 13.01 7.87 -5.09
C GLU A 133 13.81 7.18 -4.00
N LEU A 134 14.33 5.99 -4.31
CA LEU A 134 15.05 5.11 -3.40
C LEU A 134 16.40 4.75 -4.00
N GLU A 135 17.41 4.64 -3.15
CA GLU A 135 18.71 4.09 -3.53
C GLU A 135 18.86 2.67 -2.98
N VAL A 136 18.88 1.68 -3.88
CA VAL A 136 18.97 0.26 -3.52
C VAL A 136 20.11 -0.38 -4.29
N LYS A 137 21.09 -0.92 -3.57
CA LYS A 137 22.26 -1.61 -4.17
C LYS A 137 22.94 -0.75 -5.26
N GLY A 138 23.12 0.55 -4.99
CA GLY A 138 23.72 1.52 -5.91
C GLY A 138 22.87 1.88 -7.14
N ARG A 139 21.56 1.55 -7.13
CA ARG A 139 20.62 1.88 -8.21
C ARG A 139 19.51 2.79 -7.71
N SER A 140 19.08 3.73 -8.55
CA SER A 140 17.89 4.54 -8.30
C SER A 140 16.62 3.78 -8.71
N VAL A 141 15.67 3.69 -7.79
CA VAL A 141 14.35 3.09 -7.98
C VAL A 141 13.30 4.14 -7.65
N ARG A 142 12.42 4.44 -8.61
CA ARG A 142 11.29 5.37 -8.39
C ARG A 142 10.00 4.57 -8.21
N VAL A 143 9.30 4.82 -7.10
CA VAL A 143 8.01 4.21 -6.77
C VAL A 143 6.96 5.30 -6.79
N PHE A 144 5.87 5.10 -7.53
CA PHE A 144 4.74 6.02 -7.55
C PHE A 144 3.52 5.34 -6.93
N GLY A 145 2.78 6.05 -6.08
CA GLY A 145 1.60 5.53 -5.39
C GLY A 145 0.39 6.42 -5.53
N SER A 146 -0.77 5.80 -5.75
CA SER A 146 -2.05 6.48 -5.90
C SER A 146 -3.14 5.63 -5.26
N PRO A 147 -3.91 6.15 -4.28
CA PRO A 147 -4.95 5.37 -3.61
C PRO A 147 -6.25 5.29 -4.39
N TRP A 148 -6.27 5.79 -5.62
CA TRP A 148 -7.49 5.87 -6.41
C TRP A 148 -8.09 4.50 -6.72
N THR A 149 -9.35 4.39 -6.32
CA THR A 149 -10.14 3.17 -6.47
C THR A 149 -11.40 3.45 -7.29
N PRO A 150 -11.75 2.63 -8.28
CA PRO A 150 -13.03 2.76 -8.96
C PRO A 150 -14.19 2.81 -7.96
N ARG A 151 -15.16 3.71 -8.17
CA ARG A 151 -16.32 3.81 -7.29
C ARG A 151 -17.10 2.49 -7.23
N CYS A 152 -17.26 1.98 -6.02
CA CYS A 152 -17.94 0.75 -5.68
C CYS A 152 -18.57 0.93 -4.30
N GLY A 153 -19.86 1.26 -4.24
CA GLY A 153 -20.50 1.61 -2.97
C GLY A 153 -20.05 2.97 -2.43
N SER A 154 -19.65 3.00 -1.16
CA SER A 154 -19.59 4.22 -0.37
C SER A 154 -18.35 4.19 0.53
N TRP A 155 -17.17 4.26 -0.09
CA TRP A 155 -15.87 4.08 0.55
C TRP A 155 -14.87 5.18 0.19
N ALA A 156 -13.67 5.14 0.75
CA ALA A 156 -12.62 6.15 0.55
C ALA A 156 -11.99 6.09 -0.85
N PHE A 157 -11.38 7.19 -1.28
CA PHE A 157 -10.57 7.34 -2.49
C PHE A 157 -11.27 6.97 -3.82
N GLN A 158 -12.61 6.99 -3.82
CA GLN A 158 -13.41 6.53 -4.95
C GLN A 158 -13.59 7.58 -6.05
N TYR A 159 -13.21 7.23 -7.29
CA TYR A 159 -13.45 8.07 -8.46
C TYR A 159 -14.64 7.57 -9.31
N GLY A 160 -15.40 8.52 -9.86
CA GLY A 160 -16.53 8.22 -10.75
C GLY A 160 -16.11 7.87 -12.18
N PRO A 161 -17.03 7.32 -13.01
CA PRO A 161 -16.73 6.98 -14.41
C PRO A 161 -16.30 8.19 -15.25
N ASP A 162 -16.75 9.39 -14.89
CA ASP A 162 -16.41 10.64 -15.57
C ASP A 162 -15.14 11.31 -15.02
N ALA A 163 -14.46 10.69 -14.05
CA ALA A 163 -13.19 11.20 -13.57
C ALA A 163 -12.16 11.06 -14.70
N THR A 164 -11.79 12.20 -15.30
CA THR A 164 -10.66 12.26 -16.22
C THR A 164 -9.41 11.91 -15.44
N SER A 165 -8.93 10.67 -15.57
CA SER A 165 -7.68 10.26 -14.94
C SER A 165 -6.54 11.18 -15.41
N PRO A 166 -5.88 11.95 -14.52
CA PRO A 166 -4.65 12.65 -14.84
C PRO A 166 -3.52 11.66 -15.11
N MET A 167 -3.70 10.38 -14.77
CA MET A 167 -2.68 9.33 -14.81
C MET A 167 -2.79 8.50 -16.09
N ARG A 168 -2.41 9.09 -17.23
CA ARG A 168 -1.98 8.34 -18.41
C ARG A 168 -0.46 8.06 -18.33
N TRP A 169 -0.02 7.29 -17.35
CA TRP A 169 1.31 6.66 -17.36
C TRP A 169 1.26 5.35 -16.58
N GLY A 170 1.27 4.20 -17.27
CA GLY A 170 1.71 2.88 -16.80
C GLY A 170 1.20 2.33 -15.45
N ALA A 171 0.28 3.00 -14.77
CA ALA A 171 -0.11 2.68 -13.40
C ALA A 171 -1.04 1.47 -13.42
N ILE A 172 -0.52 0.34 -12.94
CA ILE A 172 -1.31 -0.85 -12.69
C ILE A 172 -1.93 -0.66 -11.31
N SER A 173 -3.21 -0.28 -11.29
CA SER A 173 -4.07 -0.34 -10.11
C SER A 173 -4.64 -1.75 -10.01
N PHE A 174 -4.38 -2.42 -8.88
CA PHE A 174 -5.09 -3.62 -8.47
C PHE A 174 -5.99 -3.24 -7.30
N SER A 175 -7.12 -2.59 -7.60
CA SER A 175 -8.26 -2.56 -6.69
C SER A 175 -9.43 -3.18 -7.44
N LEU A 176 -9.68 -4.46 -7.14
CA LEU A 176 -10.96 -5.06 -7.50
C LEU A 176 -12.01 -4.39 -6.60
N CYS A 177 -13.15 -4.00 -7.17
CA CYS A 177 -14.31 -3.55 -6.39
C CYS A 177 -14.70 -4.67 -5.41
N GLN A 178 -14.23 -4.57 -4.17
CA GLN A 178 -14.62 -5.44 -3.06
C GLN A 178 -15.68 -4.69 -2.26
N ALA A 179 -16.82 -5.35 -2.02
CA ALA A 179 -18.01 -4.79 -1.39
C ALA A 179 -18.00 -5.04 0.13
#